data_AF-A0A7V1M0W9-F1
#
_entry.id   AF-A0A7V1M0W9-F1
#
_cell.length_a   1.000
_cell.length_b   1.000
_cell.length_c   1.000
_cell.angle_alpha   90.00
_cell.angle_beta   90.00
_cell.angle_gamma   90.00
#
_symmetry.space_group_name_H-M   'P 1'
#
loop_
_entity.id
_entity.type
_entity.pdbx_description
1 polymer ?
#
loop_
_entity_poly.entity_id
_entity_poly.type
_entity_poly.pdbx_seq_one_letter_code
_entity_poly.pdbx_strand_id
1 'polypeptide(L)'
;MRLLCVLLACLVLIPYPSAAQSTTTDPARLAPALRSRDVSILEHRRLDMFNPLGDPNAIEPTITITPVGQLGYDATFDFTNTTNTPKPLGRLCIGVFTLGQNITYTKPSRGCTLVDTTWNRYIGQAWPYPGSAYSPMISLMNDDFAVGVSLIYPVLEYKHDVLVRLVKGGGVFKGPKATRGWIVYFDLNNGPHANRFTTLAHPAMLEPGRHRRYTVAVRAIKRNPARPRSITGEQDWLETLLPYRDYFQSKYGPVQYQRNPRPVLARELSNASAQSSRNPRGLLGGKSKRPDLVGFTPIAQELARPTGYPRLMLWAPSGLFDKGSKFNYPSRFTLGWNDLPRLRTAVSSRGLPLIPRSGTQLGLWWGRSSEYASKWNDTHVVPLDITNAEHMQSVVEQLTLASKAGATMIGLDNFVHHLLPVWDQVAYLRALHILYPSLTFITEPISCDVVHVVAPTFVRDFRAPKDGTRESDFHQLRGPHYFADFLLPGHEIWGYFRYPEIKRVRPTRITPARVQRDADRIASFGFVPVMATRFPLGDPASATAAETWRTTVPASLRPADP
;
A
#
# COMPACT_ATOMS: atom_id res chain seq x y z
N MET A 1 3.24 29.51 12.93
CA MET A 1 3.41 30.01 11.55
C MET A 1 2.42 29.27 10.66
N ARG A 2 1.47 30.04 10.09
CA ARG A 2 0.33 29.68 9.24
C ARG A 2 -0.82 28.88 9.90
N LEU A 3 -1.64 29.66 10.61
CA LEU A 3 -3.11 29.57 10.53
C LEU A 3 -3.49 29.35 9.06
N LEU A 4 -4.03 28.18 8.74
CA LEU A 4 -4.83 27.97 7.55
C LEU A 4 -6.19 27.57 8.08
N CYS A 5 -7.18 28.44 7.86
CA CYS A 5 -8.58 28.19 8.19
C CYS A 5 -8.96 26.77 7.75
N VAL A 6 -9.40 25.96 8.71
CA VAL A 6 -10.14 24.73 8.43
C VAL A 6 -11.51 25.18 7.94
N LEU A 7 -11.58 25.61 6.68
CA LEU A 7 -12.77 25.40 5.90
C LEU A 7 -12.95 23.88 5.90
N LEU A 8 -13.93 23.39 6.65
CA LEU A 8 -14.62 22.17 6.29
C LEU A 8 -15.09 22.37 4.85
N ALA A 9 -14.22 22.05 3.90
CA ALA A 9 -14.67 21.61 2.62
C ALA A 9 -15.38 20.29 2.89
N CYS A 10 -16.65 20.39 3.29
CA CYS A 10 -17.67 19.65 2.58
C CYS A 10 -17.44 19.98 1.11
N LEU A 11 -16.46 19.31 0.49
CA LEU A 11 -16.54 18.97 -0.91
C LEU A 11 -17.84 18.19 -0.97
N VAL A 12 -18.92 18.94 -1.20
CA VAL A 12 -20.09 18.41 -1.84
C VAL A 12 -19.49 17.80 -3.09
N LEU A 13 -19.23 16.49 -3.04
CA LEU A 13 -19.16 15.67 -4.22
C LEU A 13 -20.53 15.93 -4.84
N ILE A 14 -20.58 16.92 -5.73
CA ILE A 14 -21.72 17.10 -6.62
C ILE A 14 -21.98 15.69 -7.11
N PRO A 15 -23.20 15.13 -6.90
CA PRO A 15 -23.51 13.81 -7.36
C PRO A 15 -23.18 13.83 -8.84
N TYR A 16 -22.02 13.24 -9.17
CA TYR A 16 -21.48 13.32 -10.52
C TYR A 16 -22.60 12.75 -11.37
N PRO A 17 -23.10 13.48 -12.39
CA PRO A 17 -23.91 12.82 -13.39
C PRO A 17 -23.03 11.68 -13.83
N SER A 18 -23.43 10.46 -13.46
CA SER A 18 -22.81 9.26 -13.99
C SER A 18 -22.82 9.51 -15.48
N ALA A 19 -21.66 9.74 -16.10
CA ALA A 19 -21.55 9.64 -17.55
C ALA A 19 -22.29 8.34 -17.87
N ALA A 20 -23.43 8.48 -18.56
CA ALA A 20 -24.57 7.58 -18.37
C ALA A 20 -24.07 6.14 -18.42
N GLN A 21 -24.32 5.38 -17.34
CA GLN A 21 -24.02 3.95 -17.32
C GLN A 21 -24.63 3.37 -18.61
N SER A 22 -23.77 2.80 -19.46
CA SER A 22 -24.21 2.32 -20.76
C SER A 22 -25.18 1.17 -20.56
N THR A 23 -26.33 1.25 -21.24
CA THR A 23 -27.27 0.16 -21.33
C THR A 23 -27.15 -0.52 -22.68
N THR A 24 -27.33 -1.84 -22.71
CA THR A 24 -27.37 -2.62 -23.95
C THR A 24 -28.45 -3.70 -23.86
N THR A 25 -28.96 -4.09 -25.03
CA THR A 25 -29.83 -5.26 -25.21
C THR A 25 -29.11 -6.42 -25.88
N ASP A 26 -27.85 -6.23 -26.30
CA ASP A 26 -27.04 -7.28 -26.89
C ASP A 26 -26.65 -8.32 -25.82
N PRO A 27 -27.14 -9.57 -25.90
CA PRO A 27 -26.83 -10.59 -24.92
C PRO A 27 -25.34 -10.92 -24.81
N ALA A 28 -24.54 -10.72 -25.87
CA ALA A 28 -23.10 -10.96 -25.83
C ALA A 28 -22.35 -9.93 -24.97
N ARG A 29 -22.99 -8.79 -24.67
CA ARG A 29 -22.45 -7.69 -23.86
C ARG A 29 -23.07 -7.59 -22.48
N LEU A 30 -23.86 -8.58 -22.09
CA LEU A 30 -24.52 -8.64 -20.79
C LEU A 30 -23.90 -9.73 -19.93
N ALA A 31 -23.64 -9.40 -18.66
CA ALA A 31 -23.17 -10.38 -17.69
C ALA A 31 -24.23 -11.48 -17.49
N PRO A 32 -23.84 -12.76 -17.35
CA PRO A 32 -24.78 -13.82 -17.04
C PRO A 32 -25.41 -13.60 -15.66
N ALA A 33 -26.68 -13.94 -15.47
CA ALA A 33 -27.27 -13.90 -14.14
C ALA A 33 -26.67 -14.98 -13.24
N LEU A 34 -26.35 -14.64 -11.99
CA LEU A 34 -25.93 -15.62 -10.98
C LEU A 34 -27.04 -15.78 -9.94
N ARG A 35 -27.48 -17.03 -9.73
CA ARG A 35 -28.56 -17.37 -8.81
C ARG A 35 -28.19 -18.56 -7.95
N SER A 36 -28.54 -18.50 -6.67
CA SER A 36 -28.49 -19.63 -5.75
C SER A 36 -29.92 -19.95 -5.32
N ARG A 37 -30.51 -21.01 -5.89
CA ARG A 37 -31.95 -21.29 -5.80
C ARG A 37 -32.74 -20.08 -6.33
N ASP A 38 -33.70 -19.57 -5.55
CA ASP A 38 -34.52 -18.41 -5.94
C ASP A 38 -33.88 -17.05 -5.60
N VAL A 39 -32.67 -17.04 -5.04
CA VAL A 39 -31.98 -15.81 -4.66
C VAL A 39 -31.05 -15.35 -5.78
N SER A 40 -31.33 -14.16 -6.29
CA SER A 40 -30.49 -13.46 -7.27
C SER A 40 -29.26 -12.85 -6.58
N ILE A 41 -28.06 -13.19 -7.05
CA ILE A 41 -26.79 -12.65 -6.56
C ILE A 41 -26.25 -11.59 -7.54
N LEU A 42 -26.45 -11.82 -8.83
CA LEU A 42 -26.06 -10.90 -9.91
C LEU A 42 -27.12 -10.88 -11.00
N GLU A 43 -27.45 -9.67 -11.45
CA GLU A 43 -28.33 -9.41 -12.59
C GLU A 43 -27.63 -8.46 -13.57
N HIS A 44 -27.79 -8.67 -14.87
CA HIS A 44 -27.26 -7.72 -15.84
C HIS A 44 -27.97 -6.37 -15.78
N ARG A 45 -29.31 -6.35 -15.60
CA ARG A 45 -30.15 -5.12 -15.62
C ARG A 45 -29.86 -4.20 -16.82
N ARG A 46 -29.54 -4.81 -17.96
CA ARG A 46 -29.07 -4.15 -19.19
C ARG A 46 -27.76 -3.38 -19.06
N LEU A 47 -27.00 -3.52 -17.97
CA LEU A 47 -25.68 -2.90 -17.82
C LEU A 47 -24.74 -3.52 -18.85
N ASP A 48 -24.25 -2.69 -19.75
CA ASP A 48 -23.24 -3.08 -20.73
C ASP A 48 -21.93 -3.42 -20.02
N MET A 49 -21.33 -4.54 -20.38
CA MET A 49 -20.05 -4.99 -19.83
C MET A 49 -18.87 -4.13 -20.29
N PHE A 50 -19.07 -3.27 -21.29
CA PHE A 50 -18.09 -2.28 -21.74
C PHE A 50 -18.66 -0.86 -21.72
N ASN A 51 -17.82 0.11 -21.36
CA ASN A 51 -18.16 1.53 -21.44
C ASN A 51 -16.96 2.33 -21.97
N PRO A 52 -17.12 3.12 -23.05
CA PRO A 52 -16.02 3.88 -23.65
C PRO A 52 -15.64 5.14 -22.83
N LEU A 53 -16.28 5.37 -21.69
CA LEU A 53 -16.10 6.55 -20.83
C LEU A 53 -16.34 7.89 -21.55
N GLY A 54 -17.20 7.89 -22.57
CA GLY A 54 -17.49 9.07 -23.38
C GLY A 54 -16.41 9.37 -24.44
N ASP A 55 -15.42 8.51 -24.62
CA ASP A 55 -14.44 8.63 -25.70
C ASP A 55 -14.90 7.79 -26.91
N PRO A 56 -15.37 8.43 -28.01
CA PRO A 56 -15.81 7.71 -29.20
C PRO A 56 -14.67 6.95 -29.91
N ASN A 57 -13.41 7.19 -29.52
CA ASN A 57 -12.25 6.49 -30.07
C ASN A 57 -11.83 5.25 -29.25
N ALA A 58 -12.48 4.97 -28.11
CA ALA A 58 -12.14 3.79 -27.33
C ALA A 58 -12.39 2.50 -28.13
N ILE A 59 -11.45 1.56 -28.06
CA ILE A 59 -11.58 0.26 -28.72
C ILE A 59 -12.66 -0.52 -28.00
N GLU A 60 -13.66 -0.97 -28.76
CA GLU A 60 -14.65 -1.91 -28.27
C GLU A 60 -14.07 -3.33 -28.24
N PRO A 61 -14.08 -4.02 -27.09
CA PRO A 61 -13.55 -5.37 -26.99
C PRO A 61 -14.54 -6.39 -27.54
N THR A 62 -14.02 -7.52 -28.04
CA THR A 62 -14.84 -8.74 -28.09
C THR A 62 -14.92 -9.34 -26.69
N ILE A 63 -16.13 -9.69 -26.25
CA ILE A 63 -16.38 -10.21 -24.90
C ILE A 63 -16.76 -11.68 -24.99
N THR A 64 -16.02 -12.53 -24.27
CA THR A 64 -16.33 -13.96 -24.12
C THR A 64 -16.61 -14.28 -22.66
N ILE A 65 -17.75 -14.94 -22.40
CA ILE A 65 -18.14 -15.38 -21.06
C ILE A 65 -17.94 -16.89 -20.95
N THR A 66 -17.15 -17.31 -19.95
CA THR A 66 -16.94 -18.73 -19.62
C THR A 66 -17.55 -19.00 -18.24
N PRO A 67 -18.64 -19.78 -18.13
CA PRO A 67 -19.17 -20.19 -16.83
C PRO A 67 -18.15 -20.98 -16.02
N VAL A 68 -18.10 -20.74 -14.70
CA VAL A 68 -17.20 -21.45 -13.78
C VAL A 68 -18.00 -21.89 -12.55
N GLY A 69 -18.35 -23.18 -12.53
CA GLY A 69 -19.26 -23.73 -11.53
C GLY A 69 -20.66 -23.12 -11.60
N GLN A 70 -21.43 -23.24 -10.52
CA GLN A 70 -22.81 -22.71 -10.47
C GLN A 70 -22.88 -21.22 -10.15
N LEU A 71 -21.89 -20.69 -9.42
CA LEU A 71 -21.91 -19.34 -8.85
C LEU A 71 -20.73 -18.49 -9.32
N GLY A 72 -20.25 -18.70 -10.55
CA GLY A 72 -19.12 -17.96 -11.07
C GLY A 72 -19.04 -17.95 -12.60
N TYR A 73 -18.29 -16.99 -13.12
CA TYR A 73 -17.92 -16.91 -14.53
C TYR A 73 -16.64 -16.09 -14.70
N ASP A 74 -15.98 -16.27 -15.83
CA ASP A 74 -14.88 -15.44 -16.30
C ASP A 74 -15.33 -14.66 -17.53
N ALA A 75 -15.13 -13.33 -17.50
CA ALA A 75 -15.38 -12.45 -18.63
C ALA A 75 -14.05 -12.04 -19.24
N THR A 76 -13.78 -12.49 -20.46
CA THR A 76 -12.57 -12.15 -21.20
C THR A 76 -12.88 -11.07 -22.22
N PHE A 77 -12.10 -9.98 -22.15
CA PHE A 77 -12.17 -8.80 -23.00
C PHE A 77 -10.94 -8.79 -23.91
N ASP A 78 -11.15 -9.02 -25.20
CA ASP A 78 -10.12 -9.02 -26.23
C ASP A 78 -10.15 -7.70 -27.01
N PHE A 79 -9.12 -6.88 -26.84
CA PHE A 79 -8.96 -5.60 -27.54
C PHE A 79 -7.95 -5.75 -28.67
N THR A 80 -8.30 -5.26 -29.86
CA THR A 80 -7.39 -5.19 -31.01
C THR A 80 -7.44 -3.79 -31.59
N ASN A 81 -6.28 -3.11 -31.68
CA ASN A 81 -6.21 -1.82 -32.37
C ASN A 81 -5.93 -2.03 -33.86
N THR A 82 -6.97 -2.03 -34.68
CA THR A 82 -6.84 -2.14 -36.15
C THR A 82 -6.58 -0.79 -36.83
N THR A 83 -6.49 0.31 -36.07
CA THR A 83 -6.23 1.65 -36.59
C THR A 83 -4.73 1.96 -36.63
N ASN A 84 -4.38 3.12 -37.20
CA ASN A 84 -3.00 3.62 -37.30
C ASN A 84 -2.61 4.59 -36.18
N THR A 85 -3.46 4.80 -35.16
CA THR A 85 -3.17 5.68 -34.01
C THR A 85 -3.38 4.94 -32.69
N PRO A 86 -2.67 5.29 -31.61
CA PRO A 86 -2.94 4.71 -30.30
C PRO A 86 -4.38 4.99 -29.85
N LYS A 87 -5.05 3.99 -29.29
CA LYS A 87 -6.46 4.12 -28.83
C LYS A 87 -6.64 3.71 -27.37
N PRO A 88 -7.59 4.32 -26.65
CA PRO A 88 -7.91 3.96 -25.27
C PRO A 88 -8.76 2.68 -25.19
N LEU A 89 -8.80 2.05 -24.01
CA LEU A 89 -9.51 0.79 -23.72
C LEU A 89 -10.74 0.95 -22.81
N GLY A 90 -11.11 2.16 -22.40
CA GLY A 90 -12.38 2.44 -21.70
C GLY A 90 -12.50 1.82 -20.29
N ARG A 91 -13.67 1.26 -19.98
CA ARG A 91 -14.04 0.66 -18.68
C ARG A 91 -14.66 -0.72 -18.87
N LEU A 92 -14.27 -1.65 -17.99
CA LEU A 92 -14.87 -2.98 -17.84
C LEU A 92 -15.95 -2.96 -16.74
N CYS A 93 -17.11 -3.53 -17.02
CA CYS A 93 -18.28 -3.59 -16.15
C CYS A 93 -18.76 -5.03 -15.97
N ILE A 94 -19.13 -5.42 -14.74
CA ILE A 94 -19.27 -6.84 -14.37
C ILE A 94 -20.68 -7.16 -13.85
N GLY A 95 -21.71 -6.48 -14.39
CA GLY A 95 -23.11 -6.62 -13.98
C GLY A 95 -23.48 -5.90 -12.68
N VAL A 96 -24.69 -6.17 -12.16
CA VAL A 96 -25.23 -5.57 -10.94
C VAL A 96 -25.38 -6.63 -9.86
N PHE A 97 -24.58 -6.54 -8.80
CA PHE A 97 -24.68 -7.41 -7.63
C PHE A 97 -25.88 -7.03 -6.77
N THR A 98 -26.72 -8.02 -6.41
CA THR A 98 -28.02 -7.83 -5.76
C THR A 98 -28.00 -8.28 -4.29
N LEU A 99 -26.93 -7.95 -3.56
CA LEU A 99 -26.70 -8.35 -2.16
C LEU A 99 -27.57 -7.64 -1.12
N GLY A 100 -28.48 -6.76 -1.55
CA GLY A 100 -29.37 -6.00 -0.68
C GLY A 100 -28.79 -4.68 -0.19
N GLN A 101 -29.46 -4.06 0.79
CA GLN A 101 -29.15 -2.70 1.24
C GLN A 101 -27.87 -2.62 2.08
N ASN A 102 -27.56 -3.66 2.86
CA ASN A 102 -26.43 -3.67 3.78
C ASN A 102 -25.38 -4.61 3.23
N ILE A 103 -24.15 -4.11 3.12
CA ILE A 103 -23.02 -4.94 2.73
C ILE A 103 -21.82 -4.63 3.61
N THR A 104 -20.96 -5.61 3.75
CA THR A 104 -19.55 -5.42 4.07
C THR A 104 -18.78 -5.52 2.77
N TYR A 105 -17.78 -4.65 2.55
CA TYR A 105 -16.87 -4.78 1.43
C TYR A 105 -15.42 -4.71 1.88
N THR A 106 -14.53 -5.37 1.14
CA THR A 106 -13.08 -5.19 1.33
C THR A 106 -12.68 -3.87 0.70
N LYS A 107 -12.13 -2.95 1.48
CA LYS A 107 -11.50 -1.75 0.92
C LYS A 107 -10.15 -2.17 0.33
N PRO A 108 -9.98 -2.21 -1.01
CA PRO A 108 -8.77 -2.73 -1.63
C PRO A 108 -7.56 -1.82 -1.47
N SER A 109 -7.73 -0.65 -0.81
CA SER A 109 -6.62 0.20 -0.43
C SER A 109 -5.55 -0.59 0.33
N ARG A 110 -4.31 -0.09 0.29
CA ARG A 110 -3.12 -0.67 0.92
C ARG A 110 -3.22 -1.13 2.40
N GLY A 111 -4.30 -0.87 3.13
CA GLY A 111 -4.52 -1.42 4.48
C GLY A 111 -5.47 -2.63 4.55
N CYS A 112 -6.13 -2.98 3.44
CA CYS A 112 -7.09 -4.08 3.30
C CYS A 112 -8.06 -4.23 4.51
N THR A 113 -8.96 -3.27 4.69
CA THR A 113 -9.93 -3.30 5.81
C THR A 113 -11.32 -3.72 5.34
N LEU A 114 -12.04 -4.48 6.15
CA LEU A 114 -13.47 -4.68 5.98
C LEU A 114 -14.23 -3.42 6.39
N VAL A 115 -15.18 -3.00 5.55
CA VAL A 115 -15.98 -1.79 5.77
C VAL A 115 -17.45 -2.13 5.63
N ASP A 116 -18.19 -1.96 6.72
CA ASP A 116 -19.64 -2.05 6.70
C ASP A 116 -20.24 -0.76 6.15
N THR A 117 -21.25 -0.91 5.29
CA THR A 117 -21.97 0.23 4.73
C THR A 117 -23.41 -0.11 4.41
N THR A 118 -24.18 0.92 4.12
CA THR A 118 -25.54 0.79 3.61
C THR A 118 -25.67 1.54 2.31
N TRP A 119 -26.52 1.05 1.41
CA TRP A 119 -26.71 1.63 0.08
C TRP A 119 -26.98 3.15 0.13
N ASN A 120 -27.79 3.61 1.10
CA ASN A 120 -28.11 5.04 1.25
C ASN A 120 -26.90 5.88 1.71
N ARG A 121 -26.08 5.36 2.63
CA ARG A 121 -24.93 6.07 3.20
C ARG A 121 -23.68 5.94 2.35
N TYR A 122 -23.62 4.96 1.46
CA TYR A 122 -22.45 4.71 0.65
C TYR A 122 -22.24 5.82 -0.39
N ILE A 123 -21.01 6.33 -0.41
CA ILE A 123 -20.49 7.24 -1.42
C ILE A 123 -19.50 6.42 -2.24
N GLY A 124 -19.67 6.42 -3.56
CA GLY A 124 -18.82 5.67 -4.48
C GLY A 124 -17.33 5.87 -4.19
N GLN A 125 -16.58 4.79 -4.23
CA GLN A 125 -15.15 4.78 -3.95
C GLN A 125 -14.39 4.24 -5.16
N ALA A 126 -13.14 4.68 -5.29
CA ALA A 126 -12.26 4.28 -6.37
C ALA A 126 -10.82 4.23 -5.85
N TRP A 127 -10.06 3.24 -6.32
CA TRP A 127 -8.67 3.02 -5.91
C TRP A 127 -7.82 2.65 -7.12
N PRO A 128 -6.89 3.52 -7.56
CA PRO A 128 -5.97 3.16 -8.64
C PRO A 128 -5.05 2.03 -8.18
N TYR A 129 -4.92 0.98 -8.97
CA TYR A 129 -3.90 -0.05 -8.90
C TYR A 129 -2.89 0.23 -10.01
N PRO A 130 -1.57 0.16 -9.75
CA PRO A 130 -0.89 -0.25 -8.51
C PRO A 130 -0.69 0.88 -7.49
N GLY A 131 -1.27 2.07 -7.74
CA GLY A 131 -1.02 3.27 -6.94
C GLY A 131 -1.49 3.18 -5.47
N SER A 132 -2.79 3.10 -5.23
CA SER A 132 -3.41 3.13 -3.89
C SER A 132 -4.12 1.83 -3.49
N ALA A 133 -4.52 1.02 -4.46
CA ALA A 133 -5.02 -0.33 -4.23
C ALA A 133 -3.83 -1.29 -4.04
N TYR A 134 -3.99 -2.25 -3.12
CA TYR A 134 -3.02 -3.31 -2.90
C TYR A 134 -3.02 -4.33 -4.04
N SER A 135 -4.22 -4.68 -4.54
CA SER A 135 -4.47 -5.62 -5.63
C SER A 135 -5.71 -5.18 -6.43
N PRO A 136 -5.87 -5.55 -7.70
CA PRO A 136 -7.00 -5.20 -8.55
C PRO A 136 -8.20 -6.15 -8.30
N MET A 137 -8.58 -6.32 -7.04
CA MET A 137 -9.67 -7.21 -6.62
C MET A 137 -10.50 -6.59 -5.48
N ILE A 138 -11.76 -7.00 -5.38
CA ILE A 138 -12.68 -6.56 -4.33
C ILE A 138 -13.67 -7.69 -3.98
N SER A 139 -14.01 -7.82 -2.70
CA SER A 139 -15.09 -8.68 -2.22
C SER A 139 -16.24 -7.84 -1.64
N LEU A 140 -17.46 -8.25 -1.95
CA LEU A 140 -18.73 -7.72 -1.44
C LEU A 140 -19.45 -8.84 -0.69
N MET A 141 -19.98 -8.56 0.49
CA MET A 141 -20.57 -9.57 1.36
C MET A 141 -21.86 -9.06 1.99
N ASN A 142 -22.83 -9.94 2.16
CA ASN A 142 -23.91 -9.77 3.12
C ASN A 142 -23.88 -10.94 4.11
N ASP A 143 -25.00 -11.23 4.78
CA ASP A 143 -25.08 -12.34 5.73
C ASP A 143 -25.08 -13.72 5.04
N ASP A 144 -25.58 -13.80 3.81
CA ASP A 144 -25.82 -15.06 3.10
C ASP A 144 -24.75 -15.39 2.05
N PHE A 145 -24.16 -14.38 1.42
CA PHE A 145 -23.27 -14.51 0.27
C PHE A 145 -22.04 -13.63 0.40
N ALA A 146 -20.93 -14.13 -0.14
CA ALA A 146 -19.75 -13.35 -0.47
C ALA A 146 -19.52 -13.44 -1.97
N VAL A 147 -19.13 -12.32 -2.59
CA VAL A 147 -18.83 -12.23 -4.02
C VAL A 147 -17.49 -11.55 -4.20
N GLY A 148 -16.59 -12.20 -4.92
CA GLY A 148 -15.27 -11.69 -5.29
C GLY A 148 -15.26 -11.31 -6.76
N VAL A 149 -14.65 -10.18 -7.06
CA VAL A 149 -14.43 -9.68 -8.41
C VAL A 149 -12.95 -9.35 -8.55
N SER A 150 -12.27 -10.03 -9.46
CA SER A 150 -10.83 -9.88 -9.63
C SER A 150 -10.45 -9.68 -11.09
N LEU A 151 -9.62 -8.68 -11.37
CA LEU A 151 -9.01 -8.50 -12.69
C LEU A 151 -7.68 -9.25 -12.76
N ILE A 152 -7.60 -10.23 -13.66
CA ILE A 152 -6.36 -10.93 -13.99
C ILE A 152 -5.48 -9.99 -14.80
N TYR A 153 -4.44 -9.44 -14.17
CA TYR A 153 -3.71 -8.29 -14.69
C TYR A 153 -2.18 -8.44 -14.63
N PRO A 154 -1.49 -8.56 -15.79
CA PRO A 154 -0.02 -8.59 -15.86
C PRO A 154 0.57 -7.18 -15.83
N VAL A 155 0.50 -6.49 -14.69
CA VAL A 155 0.91 -5.08 -14.57
C VAL A 155 2.35 -4.79 -15.01
N LEU A 156 3.27 -5.74 -14.82
CA LEU A 156 4.67 -5.57 -15.26
C LEU A 156 4.84 -5.63 -16.78
N GLU A 157 3.90 -6.27 -17.48
CA GLU A 157 3.91 -6.40 -18.94
C GLU A 157 3.10 -5.28 -19.60
N TYR A 158 1.91 -5.01 -19.08
CA TYR A 158 0.97 -4.06 -19.68
C TYR A 158 1.32 -2.60 -19.34
N LYS A 159 2.00 -2.37 -18.22
CA LYS A 159 2.57 -1.08 -17.82
C LYS A 159 1.60 0.10 -17.86
N HIS A 160 0.40 -0.10 -17.31
CA HIS A 160 -0.57 0.96 -17.11
C HIS A 160 -1.30 0.80 -15.76
N ASP A 161 -2.16 1.74 -15.43
CA ASP A 161 -2.96 1.74 -14.22
C ASP A 161 -4.34 1.15 -14.48
N VAL A 162 -5.01 0.71 -13.42
CA VAL A 162 -6.42 0.33 -13.43
C VAL A 162 -7.11 0.96 -12.24
N LEU A 163 -8.26 1.57 -12.44
CA LEU A 163 -9.06 2.13 -11.34
C LEU A 163 -10.12 1.11 -10.90
N VAL A 164 -9.93 0.51 -9.72
CA VAL A 164 -10.95 -0.36 -9.12
C VAL A 164 -12.02 0.51 -8.49
N ARG A 165 -13.28 0.40 -8.94
CA ARG A 165 -14.40 1.16 -8.37
C ARG A 165 -15.45 0.26 -7.75
N LEU A 166 -16.04 0.74 -6.66
CA LEU A 166 -17.30 0.25 -6.14
C LEU A 166 -18.30 1.40 -6.10
N VAL A 167 -19.42 1.24 -6.80
CA VAL A 167 -20.51 2.22 -6.84
C VAL A 167 -21.84 1.57 -6.47
N LYS A 168 -22.78 2.41 -6.03
CA LYS A 168 -24.18 2.00 -5.88
C LYS A 168 -24.94 2.23 -7.19
N GLY A 169 -25.73 1.26 -7.64
CA GLY A 169 -26.51 1.37 -8.88
C GLY A 169 -27.63 2.39 -8.76
N GLY A 170 -27.71 3.36 -9.67
CA GLY A 170 -28.81 4.33 -9.78
C GLY A 170 -29.91 3.86 -10.74
N GLY A 171 -31.00 4.62 -10.85
CA GLY A 171 -32.06 4.38 -11.85
C GLY A 171 -32.53 2.92 -11.93
N VAL A 172 -32.50 2.35 -13.14
CA VAL A 172 -32.88 0.94 -13.40
C VAL A 172 -31.96 -0.07 -12.69
N PHE A 173 -30.70 0.29 -12.43
CA PHE A 173 -29.75 -0.58 -11.73
C PHE A 173 -29.97 -0.61 -10.22
N LYS A 174 -30.77 0.32 -9.68
CA LYS A 174 -31.07 0.41 -8.24
C LYS A 174 -31.77 -0.83 -7.72
N GLY A 175 -32.77 -1.35 -8.45
CA GLY A 175 -33.65 -2.45 -8.02
C GLY A 175 -34.43 -2.18 -6.72
N PRO A 176 -35.28 -3.10 -6.25
CA PRO A 176 -35.97 -2.99 -4.96
C PRO A 176 -34.98 -3.08 -3.77
N LYS A 177 -35.46 -2.81 -2.54
CA LYS A 177 -34.61 -2.79 -1.33
C LYS A 177 -33.87 -4.11 -1.08
N ALA A 178 -34.55 -5.24 -1.30
CA ALA A 178 -33.99 -6.58 -1.10
C ALA A 178 -32.87 -6.92 -2.11
N THR A 179 -32.88 -6.29 -3.29
CA THR A 179 -31.93 -6.56 -4.38
C THR A 179 -31.26 -5.27 -4.85
N ARG A 180 -30.92 -4.39 -3.89
CA ARG A 180 -30.23 -3.13 -4.20
C ARG A 180 -28.94 -3.43 -4.95
N GLY A 181 -28.77 -2.71 -6.06
CA GLY A 181 -27.65 -2.91 -6.96
C GLY A 181 -26.35 -2.29 -6.46
N TRP A 182 -25.29 -3.08 -6.49
CA TRP A 182 -23.90 -2.68 -6.33
C TRP A 182 -23.16 -3.00 -7.62
N ILE A 183 -22.22 -2.15 -8.02
CA ILE A 183 -21.51 -2.33 -9.30
C ILE A 183 -20.01 -2.14 -9.05
N VAL A 184 -19.23 -3.08 -9.59
CA VAL A 184 -17.78 -3.02 -9.63
C VAL A 184 -17.35 -2.65 -11.04
N TYR A 185 -16.41 -1.71 -11.14
CA TYR A 185 -15.77 -1.33 -12.41
C TYR A 185 -14.26 -1.47 -12.32
N PHE A 186 -13.65 -1.71 -13.48
CA PHE A 186 -12.23 -1.50 -13.71
C PHE A 186 -12.09 -0.48 -14.84
N ASP A 187 -11.74 0.76 -14.50
CA ASP A 187 -11.43 1.77 -15.53
C ASP A 187 -9.99 1.54 -16.00
N LEU A 188 -9.82 1.34 -17.30
CA LEU A 188 -8.51 1.25 -17.94
C LEU A 188 -8.03 2.62 -18.42
N ASN A 189 -8.94 3.59 -18.59
CA ASN A 189 -8.64 4.95 -19.03
C ASN A 189 -9.32 6.03 -18.17
N ASN A 190 -8.87 7.26 -18.35
CA ASN A 190 -9.48 8.44 -17.75
C ASN A 190 -10.76 8.82 -18.51
N GLY A 191 -11.87 8.98 -17.80
CA GLY A 191 -13.07 9.61 -18.36
C GLY A 191 -12.99 11.15 -18.30
N PRO A 192 -13.92 11.88 -18.96
CA PRO A 192 -13.93 13.34 -19.06
C PRO A 192 -14.10 14.05 -17.71
N HIS A 193 -14.50 13.32 -16.67
CA HIS A 193 -14.72 13.84 -15.32
C HIS A 193 -13.76 13.21 -14.29
N ALA A 194 -12.67 12.59 -14.74
CA ALA A 194 -11.61 12.16 -13.83
C ALA A 194 -11.07 13.38 -13.08
N ASN A 195 -10.95 13.24 -11.75
CA ASN A 195 -10.36 14.25 -10.88
C ASN A 195 -9.06 13.70 -10.29
N ARG A 196 -8.31 14.52 -9.55
CA ARG A 196 -7.02 14.12 -8.94
C ARG A 196 -7.03 12.82 -8.11
N PHE A 197 -8.18 12.32 -7.67
CA PHE A 197 -8.31 11.08 -6.89
C PHE A 197 -8.69 9.87 -7.74
N THR A 198 -9.14 10.10 -8.98
CA THR A 198 -9.64 9.09 -9.91
C THR A 198 -8.91 9.11 -11.26
N THR A 199 -8.01 10.07 -11.48
CA THR A 199 -7.11 10.10 -12.63
C THR A 199 -6.07 8.99 -12.51
N LEU A 200 -5.98 8.18 -13.55
CA LEU A 200 -4.90 7.25 -13.81
C LEU A 200 -3.68 8.03 -14.33
N ALA A 201 -2.53 7.81 -13.70
CA ALA A 201 -1.27 8.44 -14.13
C ALA A 201 -0.78 7.82 -15.45
N HIS A 202 -0.99 6.51 -15.61
CA HIS A 202 -0.66 5.77 -16.81
C HIS A 202 -1.94 5.12 -17.37
N PRO A 203 -2.77 5.82 -18.15
CA PRO A 203 -3.96 5.22 -18.75
C PRO A 203 -3.57 4.15 -19.79
N ALA A 204 -4.42 3.14 -19.97
CA ALA A 204 -4.20 2.07 -20.93
C ALA A 204 -4.38 2.57 -22.37
N MET A 205 -3.26 2.78 -23.06
CA MET A 205 -3.24 3.03 -24.51
C MET A 205 -2.79 1.77 -25.22
N LEU A 206 -3.47 1.41 -26.31
CA LEU A 206 -3.11 0.30 -27.17
C LEU A 206 -2.57 0.84 -28.50
N GLU A 207 -1.31 0.56 -28.78
CA GLU A 207 -0.63 0.99 -30.01
C GLU A 207 -1.23 0.32 -31.26
N PRO A 208 -1.05 0.92 -32.46
CA PRO A 208 -1.48 0.34 -33.73
C PRO A 208 -1.03 -1.12 -33.91
N GLY A 209 -1.94 -1.98 -34.36
CA GLY A 209 -1.69 -3.40 -34.61
C GLY A 209 -1.46 -4.25 -33.36
N ARG A 210 -1.52 -3.66 -32.15
CA ARG A 210 -1.38 -4.42 -30.89
C ARG A 210 -2.71 -5.01 -30.45
N HIS A 211 -2.59 -6.09 -29.69
CA HIS A 211 -3.68 -6.78 -29.01
C HIS A 211 -3.41 -6.82 -27.51
N ARG A 212 -4.47 -6.72 -26.70
CA ARG A 212 -4.43 -6.98 -25.26
C ARG A 212 -5.67 -7.74 -24.84
N ARG A 213 -5.48 -8.67 -23.90
CA ARG A 213 -6.55 -9.45 -23.28
C ARG A 213 -6.62 -9.16 -21.79
N TYR A 214 -7.83 -8.98 -21.27
CA TYR A 214 -8.11 -8.88 -19.84
C TYR A 214 -9.16 -9.91 -19.45
N THR A 215 -8.99 -10.57 -18.31
CA THR A 215 -10.03 -11.46 -17.78
C THR A 215 -10.48 -10.94 -16.43
N VAL A 216 -11.79 -10.77 -16.26
CA VAL A 216 -12.40 -10.48 -14.96
C VAL A 216 -13.10 -11.73 -14.46
N ALA A 217 -12.62 -12.25 -13.33
CA ALA A 217 -13.19 -13.40 -12.67
C ALA A 217 -14.21 -12.96 -11.62
N VAL A 218 -15.40 -13.54 -11.68
CA VAL A 218 -16.46 -13.38 -10.68
C VAL A 218 -16.73 -14.71 -10.03
N ARG A 219 -16.66 -14.75 -8.70
CA ARG A 219 -16.98 -15.95 -7.90
C ARG A 219 -17.87 -15.54 -6.75
N ALA A 220 -18.93 -16.30 -6.51
CA ALA A 220 -19.77 -16.15 -5.34
C ALA A 220 -19.82 -17.45 -4.54
N ILE A 221 -19.86 -17.32 -3.23
CA ILE A 221 -20.07 -18.45 -2.31
C ILE A 221 -21.24 -18.14 -1.38
N LYS A 222 -21.91 -19.19 -0.93
CA LYS A 222 -22.80 -19.08 0.23
C LYS A 222 -21.95 -19.06 1.50
N ARG A 223 -22.20 -18.10 2.38
CA ARG A 223 -21.47 -17.96 3.63
C ARG A 223 -21.91 -19.00 4.65
N ASN A 224 -20.97 -19.41 5.50
CA ASN A 224 -21.27 -20.32 6.60
C ASN A 224 -21.63 -19.51 7.85
N PRO A 225 -22.89 -19.48 8.30
CA PRO A 225 -23.29 -18.71 9.48
C PRO A 225 -22.66 -19.23 10.77
N ALA A 226 -22.20 -20.48 10.81
CA ALA A 226 -21.54 -21.06 11.97
C ALA A 226 -20.07 -20.61 12.13
N ARG A 227 -19.45 -19.99 11.10
CA ARG A 227 -18.08 -19.48 11.22
C ARG A 227 -18.07 -18.17 12.02
N PRO A 228 -17.26 -18.08 13.09
CA PRO A 228 -17.13 -16.83 13.85
C PRO A 228 -16.62 -15.70 12.97
N ARG A 229 -17.27 -14.52 13.03
CA ARG A 229 -16.86 -13.29 12.33
C ARG A 229 -15.69 -12.59 13.06
N SER A 230 -14.69 -13.35 13.47
CA SER A 230 -13.49 -12.78 14.10
C SER A 230 -12.63 -12.11 13.04
N ILE A 231 -12.12 -10.92 13.35
CA ILE A 231 -11.16 -10.19 12.51
C ILE A 231 -9.80 -10.90 12.40
N THR A 232 -9.49 -11.84 13.30
CA THR A 232 -8.24 -12.60 13.29
C THR A 232 -8.43 -14.08 12.93
N GLY A 233 -9.68 -14.51 12.77
CA GLY A 233 -10.04 -15.88 12.39
C GLY A 233 -10.18 -16.06 10.87
N GLU A 234 -10.57 -17.26 10.47
CA GLU A 234 -10.68 -17.62 9.05
C GLU A 234 -11.71 -16.77 8.31
N GLN A 235 -11.34 -16.31 7.13
CA GLN A 235 -12.14 -15.46 6.26
C GLN A 235 -12.66 -16.25 5.06
N ASP A 236 -13.92 -16.71 5.13
CA ASP A 236 -14.55 -17.52 4.08
C ASP A 236 -14.58 -16.84 2.71
N TRP A 237 -14.82 -15.53 2.69
CA TRP A 237 -14.89 -14.72 1.49
C TRP A 237 -13.60 -14.71 0.66
N LEU A 238 -12.44 -15.09 1.23
CA LEU A 238 -11.19 -15.22 0.47
C LEU A 238 -11.27 -16.25 -0.65
N GLU A 239 -12.13 -17.27 -0.52
CA GLU A 239 -12.35 -18.28 -1.56
C GLU A 239 -12.82 -17.65 -2.89
N THR A 240 -13.55 -16.53 -2.80
CA THR A 240 -14.04 -15.81 -3.98
C THR A 240 -12.93 -15.13 -4.78
N LEU A 241 -11.73 -15.00 -4.22
CA LEU A 241 -10.58 -14.33 -4.82
C LEU A 241 -9.51 -15.32 -5.32
N LEU A 242 -9.79 -16.62 -5.26
CA LEU A 242 -8.91 -17.68 -5.75
C LEU A 242 -8.34 -17.44 -7.16
N PRO A 243 -9.14 -17.01 -8.17
CA PRO A 243 -8.61 -16.83 -9.52
C PRO A 243 -7.44 -15.85 -9.59
N TYR A 244 -7.47 -14.75 -8.83
CA TYR A 244 -6.37 -13.80 -8.80
C TYR A 244 -5.19 -14.30 -7.99
N ARG A 245 -5.42 -14.98 -6.85
CA ARG A 245 -4.34 -15.59 -6.08
C ARG A 245 -3.55 -16.57 -6.93
N ASP A 246 -4.22 -17.49 -7.61
CA ASP A 246 -3.58 -18.56 -8.38
C ASP A 246 -2.81 -17.98 -9.57
N TYR A 247 -3.41 -17.00 -10.27
CA TYR A 247 -2.72 -16.24 -11.30
C TYR A 247 -1.49 -15.49 -10.74
N PHE A 248 -1.66 -14.75 -9.64
CA PHE A 248 -0.61 -13.93 -9.05
C PHE A 248 0.57 -14.78 -8.59
N GLN A 249 0.30 -15.88 -7.87
CA GLN A 249 1.33 -16.78 -7.35
C GLN A 249 2.04 -17.53 -8.48
N SER A 250 1.31 -17.98 -9.52
CA SER A 250 1.95 -18.59 -10.68
C SER A 250 2.81 -17.61 -11.48
N LYS A 251 2.41 -16.33 -11.55
CA LYS A 251 3.12 -15.32 -12.34
C LYS A 251 4.30 -14.68 -11.61
N TYR A 252 4.14 -14.32 -10.35
CA TYR A 252 5.10 -13.53 -9.59
C TYR A 252 5.83 -14.33 -8.50
N GLY A 253 5.31 -15.50 -8.12
CA GLY A 253 5.91 -16.37 -7.11
C GLY A 253 5.65 -15.92 -5.66
N PRO A 254 6.30 -16.58 -4.69
CA PRO A 254 6.26 -16.18 -3.28
C PRO A 254 7.11 -14.93 -3.04
N VAL A 255 7.11 -14.45 -1.79
CA VAL A 255 8.05 -13.38 -1.37
C VAL A 255 9.50 -13.78 -1.65
N GLN A 256 10.29 -12.82 -2.16
CA GLN A 256 11.68 -13.00 -2.59
C GLN A 256 12.69 -12.48 -1.55
N TYR A 257 12.23 -12.28 -0.32
CA TYR A 257 13.04 -11.86 0.82
C TYR A 257 12.79 -12.77 2.01
N GLN A 258 13.74 -12.79 2.95
CA GLN A 258 13.57 -13.48 4.21
C GLN A 258 12.76 -12.62 5.18
N ARG A 259 11.59 -13.11 5.59
CA ARG A 259 10.77 -12.49 6.62
C ARG A 259 11.54 -12.38 7.94
N ASN A 260 11.52 -11.19 8.56
CA ASN A 260 12.05 -10.94 9.89
C ASN A 260 10.95 -10.34 10.79
N PRO A 261 10.29 -11.16 11.62
CA PRO A 261 9.11 -10.72 12.36
C PRO A 261 9.39 -9.92 13.64
N ARG A 262 10.65 -9.74 14.01
CA ARG A 262 11.04 -9.19 15.33
C ARG A 262 10.80 -7.68 15.43
N PRO A 263 10.51 -7.10 16.59
CA PRO A 263 10.17 -5.67 16.67
C PRO A 263 11.35 -4.75 16.30
N VAL A 264 11.02 -3.52 15.87
CA VAL A 264 11.96 -2.48 15.45
C VAL A 264 11.82 -1.25 16.34
N LEU A 265 12.95 -0.74 16.84
CA LEU A 265 13.01 0.55 17.48
C LEU A 265 13.12 1.66 16.43
N ALA A 266 12.24 2.64 16.46
CA ALA A 266 12.36 3.83 15.63
C ALA A 266 13.04 4.98 16.39
N ARG A 267 14.02 5.61 15.74
CA ARG A 267 14.70 6.81 16.25
C ARG A 267 14.86 7.83 15.13
N GLU A 268 14.48 9.06 15.41
CA GLU A 268 14.82 10.19 14.56
C GLU A 268 16.19 10.73 14.98
N LEU A 269 17.08 10.98 14.02
CA LEU A 269 18.34 11.71 14.27
C LEU A 269 18.18 13.22 14.07
N SER A 270 17.20 13.62 13.27
CA SER A 270 16.86 15.02 13.05
C SER A 270 15.36 15.24 13.01
N ASN A 271 14.93 16.44 13.42
CA ASN A 271 13.57 16.88 13.25
C ASN A 271 13.48 18.40 12.98
N ALA A 272 12.34 18.83 12.46
CA ALA A 272 12.13 20.24 12.11
C ALA A 272 12.09 21.16 13.33
N SER A 273 11.67 20.68 14.50
CA SER A 273 11.61 21.50 15.72
C SER A 273 12.98 21.82 16.30
N ALA A 274 14.02 21.05 15.96
CA ALA A 274 15.40 21.34 16.34
C ALA A 274 16.13 22.22 15.31
N GLN A 275 15.53 22.54 14.16
CA GLN A 275 16.15 23.38 13.14
C GLN A 275 16.29 24.82 13.63
N SER A 276 17.48 25.39 13.44
CA SER A 276 17.79 26.79 13.75
C SER A 276 19.02 27.23 12.96
N SER A 277 19.38 28.52 13.00
CA SER A 277 20.61 29.00 12.37
C SER A 277 21.88 28.32 12.89
N ARG A 278 21.88 27.84 14.14
CA ARG A 278 22.98 27.07 14.76
C ARG A 278 22.82 25.55 14.63
N ASN A 279 21.73 25.09 14.03
CA ASN A 279 21.42 23.67 13.79
C ASN A 279 20.62 23.53 12.49
N PRO A 280 21.19 23.88 11.32
CA PRO A 280 20.42 23.93 10.08
C PRO A 280 19.81 22.57 9.72
N ARG A 281 20.52 21.47 10.05
CA ARG A 281 20.09 20.10 9.80
C ARG A 281 19.08 19.54 10.80
N GLY A 282 18.75 20.30 11.84
CA GLY A 282 17.80 19.88 12.87
C GLY A 282 18.25 18.65 13.66
N LEU A 283 19.56 18.42 13.80
CA LEU A 283 20.11 17.25 14.48
C LEU A 283 19.77 17.28 15.97
N LEU A 284 19.30 16.16 16.49
CA LEU A 284 18.91 15.98 17.88
C LEU A 284 20.13 15.73 18.79
N GLY A 285 19.92 15.88 20.10
CA GLY A 285 20.92 15.52 21.12
C GLY A 285 21.72 16.68 21.74
N GLY A 286 21.50 17.92 21.31
CA GLY A 286 22.17 19.10 21.89
C GLY A 286 23.68 19.12 21.67
N LYS A 287 24.42 19.98 22.38
CA LYS A 287 25.87 20.21 22.12
C LYS A 287 26.75 18.97 22.29
N SER A 288 26.37 18.03 23.15
CA SER A 288 27.20 16.85 23.50
C SER A 288 26.91 15.61 22.66
N LYS A 289 25.85 15.60 21.85
CA LYS A 289 25.47 14.42 21.04
C LYS A 289 25.15 14.73 19.58
N ARG A 290 25.06 16.01 19.20
CA ARG A 290 24.81 16.43 17.83
C ARG A 290 25.94 15.97 16.89
N PRO A 291 25.66 15.13 15.88
CA PRO A 291 26.69 14.57 15.03
C PRO A 291 27.52 15.58 14.25
N ASP A 292 26.95 16.74 13.91
CA ASP A 292 27.66 17.81 13.22
C ASP A 292 28.67 18.55 14.11
N LEU A 293 28.48 18.51 15.43
CA LEU A 293 29.39 19.14 16.41
C LEU A 293 30.45 18.17 16.93
N VAL A 294 30.04 16.96 17.29
CA VAL A 294 30.89 15.99 18.02
C VAL A 294 31.11 14.67 17.29
N GLY A 295 30.53 14.49 16.10
CA GLY A 295 30.54 13.23 15.38
C GLY A 295 29.51 12.21 15.88
N PHE A 296 29.46 11.05 15.23
CA PHE A 296 28.45 10.01 15.48
C PHE A 296 28.75 9.12 16.69
N THR A 297 29.94 9.21 17.29
CA THR A 297 30.34 8.30 18.38
C THR A 297 29.40 8.35 19.60
N PRO A 298 29.05 9.53 20.14
CA PRO A 298 28.22 9.57 21.35
C PRO A 298 26.81 8.99 21.12
N ILE A 299 26.21 9.29 19.97
CA ILE A 299 24.87 8.79 19.64
C ILE A 299 24.91 7.29 19.31
N ALA A 300 25.94 6.81 18.63
CA ALA A 300 26.09 5.39 18.34
C ALA A 300 26.28 4.56 19.63
N GLN A 301 27.05 5.06 20.61
CA GLN A 301 27.18 4.42 21.92
C GLN A 301 25.86 4.38 22.70
N GLU A 302 25.03 5.41 22.59
CA GLU A 302 23.70 5.41 23.20
C GLU A 302 22.78 4.39 22.53
N LEU A 303 22.80 4.33 21.19
CA LEU A 303 21.95 3.44 20.40
C LEU A 303 22.39 1.97 20.44
N ALA A 304 23.65 1.69 20.74
CA ALA A 304 24.20 0.34 20.92
C ALA A 304 23.83 -0.29 22.27
N ARG A 305 23.17 0.44 23.17
CA ARG A 305 22.71 -0.11 24.46
C ARG A 305 21.55 -1.08 24.22
N PRO A 306 21.43 -2.17 25.00
CA PRO A 306 20.29 -3.07 24.92
C PRO A 306 18.98 -2.33 25.19
N THR A 307 18.04 -2.41 24.25
CA THR A 307 16.70 -1.81 24.37
C THR A 307 15.58 -2.85 24.33
N GLY A 308 15.92 -4.13 24.26
CA GLY A 308 14.97 -5.20 23.95
C GLY A 308 14.61 -5.28 22.46
N TYR A 309 14.87 -4.24 21.66
CA TYR A 309 14.65 -4.30 20.21
C TYR A 309 15.88 -4.88 19.50
N PRO A 310 15.75 -6.01 18.77
CA PRO A 310 16.87 -6.57 18.01
C PRO A 310 17.17 -5.78 16.74
N ARG A 311 16.29 -4.84 16.36
CA ARG A 311 16.38 -4.01 15.16
C ARG A 311 16.19 -2.54 15.52
N LEU A 312 16.97 -1.67 14.90
CA LEU A 312 16.89 -0.23 15.02
C LEU A 312 16.78 0.39 13.64
N MET A 313 15.86 1.32 13.43
CA MET A 313 15.76 2.11 12.22
C MET A 313 15.95 3.59 12.54
N LEU A 314 16.88 4.25 11.84
CA LEU A 314 17.24 5.66 12.02
C LEU A 314 16.65 6.54 10.93
N TRP A 315 15.75 7.45 11.31
CA TRP A 315 15.18 8.46 10.43
C TRP A 315 16.07 9.69 10.28
N ALA A 316 16.10 10.23 9.06
CA ALA A 316 16.84 11.43 8.67
C ALA A 316 18.33 11.41 9.10
N PRO A 317 19.12 10.39 8.70
CA PRO A 317 20.46 10.19 9.26
C PRO A 317 21.49 11.25 8.86
N SER A 318 21.28 11.99 7.77
CA SER A 318 22.09 13.18 7.41
C SER A 318 21.45 14.50 7.82
N GLY A 319 20.24 14.46 8.37
CA GLY A 319 19.44 15.61 8.76
C GLY A 319 18.46 16.12 7.71
N LEU A 320 17.94 17.32 7.97
CA LEU A 320 16.91 17.99 7.17
C LEU A 320 17.47 19.15 6.34
N PHE A 321 16.73 19.58 5.34
CA PHE A 321 17.03 20.78 4.58
C PHE A 321 16.62 22.02 5.39
N ASP A 322 17.53 22.98 5.55
CA ASP A 322 17.21 24.30 6.13
C ASP A 322 16.64 25.25 5.06
N LYS A 323 17.08 25.09 3.81
CA LYS A 323 16.56 25.77 2.63
C LYS A 323 15.83 24.75 1.77
N GLY A 324 14.51 24.91 1.61
CA GLY A 324 13.70 23.94 0.87
C GLY A 324 12.99 22.90 1.74
N SER A 325 12.47 23.31 2.91
CA SER A 325 11.78 22.43 3.86
C SER A 325 10.59 21.63 3.29
N LYS A 326 10.05 22.03 2.13
CA LYS A 326 9.08 21.24 1.36
C LYS A 326 9.62 19.86 0.90
N PHE A 327 10.94 19.71 0.86
CA PHE A 327 11.65 18.49 0.48
C PHE A 327 12.44 17.89 1.66
N ASN A 328 12.01 18.17 2.90
CA ASN A 328 12.57 17.52 4.08
C ASN A 328 12.40 16.01 4.02
N TYR A 329 13.30 15.30 4.71
CA TYR A 329 13.68 13.91 4.44
C TYR A 329 14.32 13.79 3.04
N PRO A 330 15.57 14.30 2.90
CA PRO A 330 16.24 14.42 1.60
C PRO A 330 16.50 13.08 0.92
N SER A 331 16.46 13.08 -0.41
CA SER A 331 16.92 11.96 -1.26
C SER A 331 18.43 11.71 -1.19
N ARG A 332 19.21 12.61 -0.56
CA ARG A 332 20.66 12.49 -0.29
C ARG A 332 20.95 11.97 1.13
N PHE A 333 20.28 10.90 1.56
CA PHE A 333 20.15 10.50 2.97
C PHE A 333 21.47 10.13 3.67
N THR A 334 22.49 9.62 2.97
CA THR A 334 23.85 9.38 3.51
C THR A 334 24.92 10.28 2.90
N LEU A 335 24.72 10.79 1.68
CA LEU A 335 25.68 11.69 1.04
C LEU A 335 25.89 12.98 1.83
N GLY A 336 24.89 13.42 2.59
CA GLY A 336 25.04 14.56 3.50
C GLY A 336 26.09 14.36 4.59
N TRP A 337 26.57 13.15 4.84
CA TRP A 337 27.68 12.90 5.77
C TRP A 337 29.02 13.44 5.26
N ASN A 338 29.17 13.61 3.95
CA ASN A 338 30.43 14.07 3.36
C ASN A 338 30.64 15.58 3.49
N ASP A 339 29.57 16.32 3.79
CA ASP A 339 29.55 17.79 3.82
C ASP A 339 30.36 18.37 4.98
N LEU A 340 30.54 17.63 6.08
CA LEU A 340 31.29 18.09 7.25
C LEU A 340 32.23 16.97 7.76
N PRO A 341 33.48 17.27 8.15
CA PRO A 341 34.42 16.25 8.67
C PRO A 341 33.85 15.45 9.85
N ARG A 342 33.08 16.09 10.75
CA ARG A 342 32.45 15.41 11.89
C ARG A 342 31.38 14.42 11.47
N LEU A 343 30.60 14.70 10.43
CA LEU A 343 29.55 13.79 9.97
C LEU A 343 30.12 12.54 9.30
N ARG A 344 31.30 12.62 8.66
CA ARG A 344 32.01 11.47 8.08
C ARG A 344 32.32 10.37 9.10
N THR A 345 32.33 10.70 10.40
CA THR A 345 32.48 9.71 11.46
C THR A 345 31.32 8.70 11.52
N ALA A 346 30.20 8.92 10.80
CA ALA A 346 29.10 7.96 10.65
C ALA A 346 29.60 6.56 10.25
N VAL A 347 30.53 6.49 9.29
CA VAL A 347 31.10 5.23 8.77
C VAL A 347 32.39 4.80 9.48
N SER A 348 32.85 5.59 10.46
CA SER A 348 34.04 5.20 11.24
C SER A 348 33.73 3.98 12.10
N SER A 349 34.74 3.21 12.50
CA SER A 349 34.54 2.08 13.41
C SER A 349 33.80 2.51 14.68
N ARG A 350 34.13 3.67 15.26
CA ARG A 350 33.47 4.22 16.46
C ARG A 350 32.16 4.98 16.16
N GLY A 351 31.68 4.98 14.92
CA GLY A 351 30.42 5.58 14.50
C GLY A 351 29.26 4.59 14.56
N LEU A 352 28.37 4.67 13.56
CA LEU A 352 27.21 3.79 13.42
C LEU A 352 27.55 2.28 13.40
N PRO A 353 28.72 1.82 12.88
CA PRO A 353 29.14 0.43 13.00
C PRO A 353 29.26 -0.12 14.44
N LEU A 354 29.22 0.72 15.49
CA LEU A 354 29.08 0.24 16.87
C LEU A 354 27.74 -0.48 17.13
N ILE A 355 26.67 -0.08 16.45
CA ILE A 355 25.32 -0.62 16.65
C ILE A 355 25.25 -2.10 16.25
N PRO A 356 25.58 -2.51 15.01
CA PRO A 356 25.61 -3.93 14.65
C PRO A 356 26.61 -4.75 15.46
N ARG A 357 27.75 -4.16 15.89
CA ARG A 357 28.71 -4.85 16.77
C ARG A 357 28.17 -5.13 18.17
N SER A 358 27.11 -4.45 18.60
CA SER A 358 26.38 -4.75 19.84
C SER A 358 25.32 -5.85 19.67
N GLY A 359 25.16 -6.40 18.45
CA GLY A 359 24.14 -7.40 18.14
C GLY A 359 22.80 -6.83 17.65
N THR A 360 22.68 -5.50 17.51
CA THR A 360 21.45 -4.84 17.01
C THR A 360 21.55 -4.58 15.51
N GLN A 361 20.60 -5.07 14.72
CA GLN A 361 20.55 -4.76 13.29
C GLN A 361 20.27 -3.27 13.07
N LEU A 362 21.07 -2.61 12.23
CA LEU A 362 20.93 -1.19 11.92
C LEU A 362 20.18 -1.00 10.59
N GLY A 363 19.18 -0.15 10.62
CA GLY A 363 18.50 0.36 9.44
C GLY A 363 18.63 1.88 9.31
N LEU A 364 18.64 2.36 8.07
CA LEU A 364 18.62 3.80 7.76
C LEU A 364 17.41 4.13 6.90
N TRP A 365 16.67 5.18 7.26
CA TRP A 365 15.53 5.64 6.50
C TRP A 365 15.97 6.63 5.41
N TRP A 366 15.82 6.21 4.16
CA TRP A 366 16.07 7.01 2.96
C TRP A 366 14.83 7.85 2.64
N GLY A 367 14.87 9.11 3.01
CA GLY A 367 13.87 10.10 2.64
C GLY A 367 13.75 10.27 1.13
N ARG A 368 12.53 10.39 0.58
CA ARG A 368 12.31 10.70 -0.85
C ARG A 368 13.09 9.78 -1.81
N SER A 369 13.05 8.48 -1.54
CA SER A 369 13.85 7.46 -2.22
C SER A 369 13.51 7.22 -3.71
N SER A 370 12.36 7.71 -4.18
CA SER A 370 11.98 7.73 -5.61
C SER A 370 12.24 9.08 -6.30
N GLU A 371 13.05 9.93 -5.70
CA GLU A 371 13.38 11.26 -6.24
C GLU A 371 14.89 11.48 -6.25
N TYR A 372 15.35 12.34 -7.14
CA TYR A 372 16.73 12.75 -7.28
C TYR A 372 16.92 14.21 -6.91
N ALA A 373 18.00 14.49 -6.18
CA ALA A 373 18.49 15.83 -5.89
C ALA A 373 19.99 15.89 -6.15
N SER A 374 20.40 16.85 -6.97
CA SER A 374 21.79 17.01 -7.42
C SER A 374 22.72 17.43 -6.27
N LYS A 375 22.18 18.13 -5.27
CA LYS A 375 22.94 18.68 -4.14
C LYS A 375 22.12 18.73 -2.85
N TRP A 376 22.80 19.01 -1.74
CA TRP A 376 22.14 19.28 -0.47
C TRP A 376 21.38 20.61 -0.54
N ASN A 377 20.20 20.70 0.10
CA ASN A 377 19.28 21.84 0.01
C ASN A 377 18.85 22.21 -1.41
N ASP A 378 18.67 21.21 -2.28
CA ASP A 378 18.20 21.48 -3.62
C ASP A 378 16.77 22.06 -3.59
N THR A 379 16.54 23.13 -4.33
CA THR A 379 15.21 23.71 -4.53
C THR A 379 14.47 23.05 -5.68
N HIS A 380 15.16 22.17 -6.41
CA HIS A 380 14.64 21.37 -7.49
C HIS A 380 14.89 19.89 -7.20
N VAL A 381 13.85 19.09 -7.30
CA VAL A 381 13.92 17.63 -7.18
C VAL A 381 13.11 17.06 -8.33
N VAL A 382 13.61 16.00 -8.93
CA VAL A 382 12.96 15.30 -10.05
C VAL A 382 12.67 13.86 -9.66
N PRO A 383 11.69 13.20 -10.28
CA PRO A 383 11.54 11.76 -10.13
C PRO A 383 12.83 11.01 -10.47
N LEU A 384 13.12 9.93 -9.74
CA LEU A 384 14.28 9.09 -10.00
C LEU A 384 14.13 8.35 -11.33
N ASP A 385 14.89 8.76 -12.34
CA ASP A 385 15.08 7.99 -13.58
C ASP A 385 16.16 6.91 -13.40
N ILE A 386 15.76 5.63 -13.47
CA ILE A 386 16.66 4.47 -13.31
C ILE A 386 17.53 4.19 -14.55
N THR A 387 17.26 4.87 -15.66
CA THR A 387 18.08 4.80 -16.89
C THR A 387 19.13 5.91 -16.94
N ASN A 388 19.00 6.93 -16.10
CA ASN A 388 19.96 8.03 -15.98
C ASN A 388 21.18 7.62 -15.14
N ALA A 389 22.37 7.66 -15.74
CA ALA A 389 23.61 7.23 -15.08
C ALA A 389 23.98 8.07 -13.85
N GLU A 390 23.74 9.39 -13.87
CA GLU A 390 24.04 10.30 -12.74
C GLU A 390 23.15 9.98 -11.53
N HIS A 391 21.85 9.75 -11.79
CA HIS A 391 20.90 9.35 -10.76
C HIS A 391 21.34 8.04 -10.10
N MET A 392 21.66 7.03 -10.90
CA MET A 392 22.06 5.72 -10.41
C MET A 392 23.43 5.72 -9.73
N GLN A 393 24.36 6.57 -10.16
CA GLN A 393 25.63 6.78 -9.45
C GLN A 393 25.37 7.33 -8.04
N SER A 394 24.50 8.34 -7.91
CA SER A 394 24.11 8.90 -6.60
C SER A 394 23.45 7.84 -5.69
N VAL A 395 22.61 6.97 -6.25
CA VAL A 395 22.01 5.83 -5.51
C VAL A 395 23.10 4.90 -4.97
N VAL A 396 24.06 4.50 -5.82
CA VAL A 396 25.14 3.58 -5.46
C VAL A 396 26.05 4.19 -4.40
N GLU A 397 26.44 5.45 -4.54
CA GLU A 397 27.27 6.14 -3.54
C GLU A 397 26.59 6.17 -2.17
N GLN A 398 25.28 6.44 -2.15
CA GLN A 398 24.51 6.50 -0.92
C GLN A 398 24.40 5.15 -0.21
N LEU A 399 24.08 4.10 -0.96
CA LEU A 399 23.96 2.74 -0.42
C LEU A 399 25.32 2.16 -0.01
N THR A 400 26.40 2.52 -0.71
CA THR A 400 27.76 2.19 -0.30
C THR A 400 28.10 2.80 1.06
N LEU A 401 27.76 4.07 1.30
CA LEU A 401 27.95 4.71 2.60
C LEU A 401 27.08 4.06 3.68
N ALA A 402 25.83 3.72 3.38
CA ALA A 402 24.94 3.03 4.30
C ALA A 402 25.49 1.66 4.71
N SER A 403 25.95 0.86 3.73
CA SER A 403 26.60 -0.44 3.98
C SER A 403 27.87 -0.29 4.82
N LYS A 404 28.73 0.69 4.52
CA LYS A 404 29.92 1.01 5.33
C LYS A 404 29.58 1.44 6.77
N ALA A 405 28.42 2.07 6.98
CA ALA A 405 27.91 2.39 8.31
C ALA A 405 27.39 1.16 9.07
N GLY A 406 27.37 -0.02 8.45
CA GLY A 406 26.88 -1.27 9.01
C GLY A 406 25.36 -1.43 8.93
N ALA A 407 24.70 -0.67 8.05
CA ALA A 407 23.27 -0.87 7.80
C ALA A 407 23.03 -2.24 7.16
N THR A 408 21.96 -2.90 7.60
CA THR A 408 21.42 -4.14 7.02
C THR A 408 20.00 -3.94 6.49
N MET A 409 19.41 -2.77 6.74
CA MET A 409 18.05 -2.42 6.31
C MET A 409 18.02 -0.98 5.77
N ILE A 410 17.24 -0.73 4.73
CA ILE A 410 17.02 0.60 4.17
C ILE A 410 15.52 0.81 4.06
N GLY A 411 14.98 1.77 4.79
CA GLY A 411 13.60 2.23 4.59
C GLY A 411 13.53 3.17 3.41
N LEU A 412 12.57 2.98 2.50
CA LEU A 412 12.40 3.74 1.28
C LEU A 412 11.17 4.63 1.41
N ASP A 413 11.38 5.88 1.87
CA ASP A 413 10.32 6.88 1.98
C ASP A 413 9.86 7.37 0.61
N ASN A 414 8.59 7.75 0.52
CA ASN A 414 7.96 8.26 -0.69
C ASN A 414 8.22 7.36 -1.91
N PHE A 415 8.27 6.04 -1.71
CA PHE A 415 8.51 5.04 -2.75
C PHE A 415 7.20 4.72 -3.48
N VAL A 416 6.73 5.70 -4.27
CA VAL A 416 5.35 5.75 -4.78
C VAL A 416 5.29 5.67 -6.29
N HIS A 417 4.24 5.02 -6.77
CA HIS A 417 4.01 4.70 -8.17
C HIS A 417 4.06 5.92 -9.12
N HIS A 418 3.56 7.08 -8.69
CA HIS A 418 3.52 8.28 -9.54
C HIS A 418 4.89 8.97 -9.72
N LEU A 419 5.90 8.59 -8.92
CA LEU A 419 7.29 9.07 -9.07
C LEU A 419 8.16 8.02 -9.74
N LEU A 420 8.00 6.77 -9.34
CA LEU A 420 8.66 5.63 -9.97
C LEU A 420 7.57 4.59 -10.26
N PRO A 421 7.19 4.37 -11.53
CA PRO A 421 6.15 3.42 -11.88
C PRO A 421 6.47 1.99 -11.41
N VAL A 422 5.45 1.15 -11.20
CA VAL A 422 5.62 -0.13 -10.47
C VAL A 422 6.58 -1.09 -11.19
N TRP A 423 6.55 -1.07 -12.53
CA TRP A 423 7.44 -1.88 -13.36
C TRP A 423 8.90 -1.47 -13.22
N ASP A 424 9.14 -0.18 -12.99
CA ASP A 424 10.48 0.34 -12.71
C ASP A 424 10.86 0.13 -11.24
N GLN A 425 9.92 0.22 -10.30
CA GLN A 425 10.15 -0.11 -8.88
C GLN A 425 10.64 -1.53 -8.69
N VAL A 426 9.99 -2.51 -9.34
CA VAL A 426 10.38 -3.93 -9.23
C VAL A 426 11.74 -4.17 -9.87
N ALA A 427 11.99 -3.61 -11.06
CA ALA A 427 13.28 -3.73 -11.72
C ALA A 427 14.40 -3.10 -10.86
N TYR A 428 14.14 -1.92 -10.31
CA TYR A 428 15.05 -1.19 -9.45
C TYR A 428 15.38 -1.96 -8.18
N LEU A 429 14.38 -2.44 -7.43
CA LEU A 429 14.60 -3.21 -6.21
C LEU A 429 15.41 -4.50 -6.46
N ARG A 430 15.15 -5.20 -7.57
CA ARG A 430 15.94 -6.38 -7.96
C ARG A 430 17.40 -6.01 -8.26
N ALA A 431 17.64 -4.92 -8.99
CA ALA A 431 18.99 -4.44 -9.24
C ALA A 431 19.71 -4.08 -7.92
N LEU A 432 19.02 -3.43 -6.98
CA LEU A 432 19.59 -3.10 -5.68
C LEU A 432 19.92 -4.34 -4.84
N HIS A 433 19.08 -5.37 -4.86
CA HIS A 433 19.37 -6.64 -4.17
C HIS A 433 20.57 -7.37 -4.76
N ILE A 434 20.80 -7.27 -6.08
CA ILE A 434 22.00 -7.83 -6.72
C ILE A 434 23.25 -7.07 -6.28
N LEU A 435 23.19 -5.73 -6.25
CA LEU A 435 24.32 -4.89 -5.88
C LEU A 435 24.63 -4.91 -4.37
N TYR A 436 23.59 -5.10 -3.54
CA TYR A 436 23.67 -5.05 -2.09
C TYR A 436 22.88 -6.20 -1.44
N PRO A 437 23.30 -7.46 -1.61
CA PRO A 437 22.54 -8.64 -1.17
C PRO A 437 22.37 -8.74 0.36
N SER A 438 23.17 -8.00 1.14
CA SER A 438 23.05 -7.93 2.59
C SER A 438 22.05 -6.88 3.09
N LEU A 439 21.48 -6.06 2.19
CA LEU A 439 20.52 -5.01 2.54
C LEU A 439 19.09 -5.48 2.28
N THR A 440 18.23 -5.35 3.28
CA THR A 440 16.78 -5.45 3.09
C THR A 440 16.20 -4.07 2.81
N PHE A 441 15.42 -3.92 1.73
CA PHE A 441 14.75 -2.68 1.39
C PHE A 441 13.28 -2.72 1.82
N ILE A 442 12.80 -1.72 2.56
CA ILE A 442 11.43 -1.66 3.10
C ILE A 442 10.70 -0.46 2.50
N THR A 443 9.63 -0.67 1.72
CA THR A 443 8.95 0.40 1.00
C THR A 443 7.92 1.16 1.86
N GLU A 444 7.94 2.50 1.86
CA GLU A 444 6.88 3.36 2.39
C GLU A 444 6.31 4.27 1.29
N PRO A 445 4.97 4.40 1.16
CA PRO A 445 3.93 3.70 1.91
C PRO A 445 3.81 2.24 1.47
N ILE A 446 2.99 1.46 2.19
CA ILE A 446 2.70 0.06 1.89
C ILE A 446 2.42 -0.14 0.41
N SER A 447 3.25 -0.90 -0.29
CA SER A 447 3.20 -1.03 -1.75
C SER A 447 2.13 -2.02 -2.20
N CYS A 448 1.84 -2.05 -3.50
CA CYS A 448 0.98 -3.08 -4.07
C CYS A 448 1.62 -4.48 -3.95
N ASP A 449 0.79 -5.51 -4.11
CA ASP A 449 1.17 -6.93 -4.08
C ASP A 449 2.43 -7.26 -4.87
N VAL A 450 2.57 -6.81 -6.12
CA VAL A 450 3.72 -7.13 -6.98
C VAL A 450 5.03 -6.54 -6.47
N VAL A 451 5.02 -5.37 -5.85
CA VAL A 451 6.23 -4.81 -5.19
C VAL A 451 6.48 -5.52 -3.86
N HIS A 452 5.41 -5.87 -3.15
CA HIS A 452 5.49 -6.58 -1.87
C HIS A 452 6.02 -8.02 -2.01
N VAL A 453 6.10 -8.57 -3.23
CA VAL A 453 6.87 -9.79 -3.55
C VAL A 453 8.36 -9.57 -3.34
N VAL A 454 8.91 -8.42 -3.76
CA VAL A 454 10.36 -8.20 -3.82
C VAL A 454 10.93 -7.40 -2.64
N ALA A 455 10.06 -6.80 -1.82
CA ALA A 455 10.47 -6.01 -0.66
C ALA A 455 9.39 -6.00 0.44
N PRO A 456 9.77 -6.08 1.72
CA PRO A 456 8.89 -5.72 2.84
C PRO A 456 8.30 -4.32 2.69
N THR A 457 7.24 -4.04 3.43
CA THR A 457 6.49 -2.80 3.24
C THR A 457 6.07 -2.15 4.56
N PHE A 458 5.68 -0.87 4.53
CA PHE A 458 5.48 -0.06 5.73
C PHE A 458 4.12 0.63 5.76
N VAL A 459 3.42 0.53 6.90
CA VAL A 459 2.15 1.21 7.14
C VAL A 459 2.18 1.95 8.48
N ARG A 460 1.50 3.09 8.53
CA ARG A 460 1.32 3.84 9.76
C ARG A 460 0.18 3.24 10.57
N ASP A 461 0.44 2.98 11.85
CA ASP A 461 -0.55 2.57 12.84
C ASP A 461 -0.98 3.75 13.75
N PHE A 462 -0.73 4.99 13.32
CA PHE A 462 -1.18 6.17 14.05
C PHE A 462 -2.00 7.11 13.15
N ARG A 463 -2.99 7.80 13.73
CA ARG A 463 -3.72 8.90 13.08
C ARG A 463 -3.27 10.25 13.60
N ALA A 464 -3.47 11.31 12.83
CA ALA A 464 -3.11 12.65 13.30
C ALA A 464 -4.08 13.10 14.43
N PRO A 465 -3.64 13.99 15.34
CA PRO A 465 -4.46 14.46 16.46
C PRO A 465 -5.85 14.99 16.08
N LYS A 466 -5.94 15.67 14.95
CA LYS A 466 -7.19 16.25 14.44
C LYS A 466 -8.22 15.19 14.03
N ASP A 467 -7.80 13.94 13.88
CA ASP A 467 -8.63 12.84 13.37
C ASP A 467 -9.23 11.97 14.49
N GLY A 468 -9.01 12.31 15.77
CA GLY A 468 -9.46 11.48 16.90
C GLY A 468 -9.69 12.28 18.19
N THR A 469 -10.67 11.85 18.98
CA THR A 469 -10.97 12.43 20.30
C THR A 469 -10.73 11.45 21.43
N ARG A 470 -10.65 10.15 21.10
CA ARG A 470 -10.37 9.07 22.05
C ARG A 470 -9.08 8.36 21.66
N GLU A 471 -8.44 7.75 22.65
CA GLU A 471 -7.19 6.99 22.44
C GLU A 471 -7.33 5.93 21.34
N SER A 472 -8.44 5.20 21.34
CA SER A 472 -8.75 4.18 20.33
C SER A 472 -8.66 4.74 18.93
N ASP A 473 -9.03 6.00 18.71
CA ASP A 473 -9.08 6.63 17.39
C ASP A 473 -7.68 6.82 16.80
N PHE A 474 -6.64 6.86 17.63
CA PHE A 474 -5.25 6.98 17.16
C PHE A 474 -4.67 5.66 16.66
N HIS A 475 -5.21 4.50 17.02
CA HIS A 475 -4.78 3.22 16.46
C HIS A 475 -5.39 3.04 15.06
N GLN A 476 -4.57 3.00 14.01
CA GLN A 476 -5.07 2.91 12.64
C GLN A 476 -5.34 1.46 12.21
N LEU A 477 -4.47 0.52 12.61
CA LEU A 477 -4.58 -0.90 12.35
C LEU A 477 -5.60 -1.52 13.31
N ARG A 478 -6.55 -2.25 12.72
CA ARG A 478 -7.67 -2.87 13.43
C ARG A 478 -7.72 -4.38 13.29
N GLY A 479 -6.87 -4.97 12.45
CA GLY A 479 -6.81 -6.38 12.17
C GLY A 479 -5.69 -6.68 11.18
N PRO A 480 -5.53 -7.95 10.77
CA PRO A 480 -4.53 -8.40 9.81
C PRO A 480 -4.73 -7.80 8.41
N HIS A 481 -3.68 -7.90 7.59
CA HIS A 481 -3.75 -7.51 6.18
C HIS A 481 -4.21 -8.68 5.30
N TYR A 482 -5.52 -8.91 5.21
CA TYR A 482 -6.10 -10.12 4.60
C TYR A 482 -5.61 -10.41 3.18
N PHE A 483 -5.42 -9.39 2.32
CA PHE A 483 -4.91 -9.62 0.97
C PHE A 483 -3.44 -10.03 0.96
N ALA A 484 -2.63 -9.58 1.91
CA ALA A 484 -1.23 -10.00 1.99
C ALA A 484 -1.15 -11.42 2.56
N ASP A 485 -1.94 -11.72 3.59
CA ASP A 485 -2.07 -13.07 4.13
C ASP A 485 -2.46 -14.08 3.04
N PHE A 486 -3.40 -13.70 2.16
CA PHE A 486 -3.92 -14.58 1.11
C PHE A 486 -3.01 -14.73 -0.10
N LEU A 487 -2.39 -13.62 -0.57
CA LEU A 487 -1.57 -13.63 -1.78
C LEU A 487 -0.11 -14.00 -1.50
N LEU A 488 0.42 -13.55 -0.36
CA LEU A 488 1.85 -13.60 0.00
C LEU A 488 2.08 -14.19 1.40
N PRO A 489 1.77 -15.47 1.66
CA PRO A 489 2.23 -16.14 2.87
C PRO A 489 3.74 -15.90 3.09
N GLY A 490 4.13 -15.53 4.31
CA GLY A 490 5.50 -15.10 4.61
C GLY A 490 5.78 -13.61 4.41
N HIS A 491 4.78 -12.78 4.11
CA HIS A 491 4.96 -11.33 3.99
C HIS A 491 5.49 -10.65 5.27
N GLU A 492 6.15 -9.50 5.07
CA GLU A 492 6.61 -8.62 6.14
C GLU A 492 6.05 -7.19 5.96
N ILE A 493 5.11 -6.81 6.81
CA ILE A 493 4.57 -5.44 6.87
C ILE A 493 4.94 -4.80 8.21
N TRP A 494 5.54 -3.62 8.16
CA TRP A 494 5.93 -2.82 9.31
C TRP A 494 4.78 -1.92 9.76
N GLY A 495 4.32 -2.08 11.00
CA GLY A 495 3.29 -1.24 11.63
C GLY A 495 3.93 -0.18 12.52
N TYR A 496 4.05 1.05 12.02
CA TYR A 496 4.69 2.15 12.74
C TYR A 496 3.78 2.88 13.70
N PHE A 497 4.18 2.91 14.96
CA PHE A 497 3.43 3.50 16.05
C PHE A 497 4.24 4.51 16.85
N ARG A 498 3.58 5.59 17.25
CA ARG A 498 4.19 6.66 18.04
C ARG A 498 3.19 7.23 19.05
N TYR A 499 3.73 7.75 20.15
CA TYR A 499 2.97 8.25 21.29
C TYR A 499 2.65 9.76 21.37
N PRO A 500 3.24 10.68 20.56
CA PRO A 500 2.92 12.11 20.67
C PRO A 500 1.42 12.43 20.58
N GLU A 501 0.67 11.71 19.75
CA GLU A 501 -0.77 11.91 19.57
C GLU A 501 -1.58 11.48 20.79
N ILE A 502 -1.28 10.30 21.34
CA ILE A 502 -1.94 9.78 22.55
C ILE A 502 -1.68 10.71 23.74
N LYS A 503 -0.45 11.19 23.91
CA LYS A 503 -0.09 12.10 25.00
C LYS A 503 -0.90 13.40 25.02
N ARG A 504 -1.44 13.84 23.89
CA ARG A 504 -2.27 15.05 23.81
C ARG A 504 -3.66 14.84 24.41
N VAL A 505 -4.28 13.68 24.15
CA VAL A 505 -5.64 13.38 24.66
C VAL A 505 -5.64 12.72 26.03
N ARG A 506 -4.56 12.00 26.35
CA ARG A 506 -4.36 11.29 27.62
C ARG A 506 -2.90 11.49 28.04
N PRO A 507 -2.61 12.59 28.75
CA PRO A 507 -1.26 12.87 29.21
C PRO A 507 -0.74 11.88 30.28
N THR A 508 -1.60 10.99 30.79
CA THR A 508 -1.22 9.95 31.74
C THR A 508 -0.22 8.93 31.14
N ARG A 509 0.67 8.45 32.00
CA ARG A 509 2.03 7.97 31.69
C ARG A 509 2.08 6.86 30.64
N ILE A 510 2.69 7.14 29.49
CA ILE A 510 3.26 6.08 28.63
C ILE A 510 4.37 5.38 29.45
N THR A 511 4.17 4.11 29.76
CA THR A 511 5.09 3.27 30.53
C THR A 511 5.70 2.18 29.65
N PRO A 512 6.80 1.52 30.06
CA PRO A 512 7.31 0.33 29.37
C PRO A 512 6.25 -0.75 29.16
N ALA A 513 5.46 -1.08 30.19
CA ALA A 513 4.39 -2.07 30.08
C ALA A 513 3.30 -1.67 29.06
N ARG A 514 3.03 -0.37 28.90
CA ARG A 514 2.12 0.09 27.85
C ARG A 514 2.72 -0.10 26.46
N VAL A 515 4.00 0.26 26.29
CA VAL A 515 4.72 0.07 25.03
C VAL A 515 4.74 -1.39 24.61
N GLN A 516 4.97 -2.30 25.56
CA GLN A 516 4.89 -3.73 25.34
C GLN A 516 3.52 -4.14 24.80
N ARG A 517 2.42 -3.78 25.49
CA ARG A 517 1.06 -4.13 25.05
C ARG A 517 0.71 -3.60 23.65
N ASP A 518 1.13 -2.38 23.32
CA ASP A 518 0.89 -1.83 21.98
C ASP A 518 1.71 -2.59 20.92
N ALA A 519 2.95 -2.97 21.22
CA ALA A 519 3.77 -3.79 20.34
C ALA A 519 3.17 -5.20 20.14
N ASP A 520 2.75 -5.86 21.22
CA ASP A 520 2.10 -7.18 21.18
C ASP A 520 0.81 -7.13 20.34
N ARG A 521 0.02 -6.07 20.47
CA ARG A 521 -1.20 -5.87 19.68
C ARG A 521 -0.90 -5.71 18.18
N ILE A 522 0.13 -4.95 17.82
CA ILE A 522 0.53 -4.78 16.41
C ILE A 522 1.03 -6.13 15.87
N ALA A 523 1.84 -6.83 16.65
CA ALA A 523 2.37 -8.15 16.34
C ALA A 523 1.27 -9.20 16.15
N SER A 524 0.21 -9.18 16.96
CA SER A 524 -0.90 -10.13 16.85
C SER A 524 -1.75 -9.95 15.59
N PHE A 525 -1.65 -8.79 14.94
CA PHE A 525 -2.22 -8.54 13.61
C PHE A 525 -1.26 -8.92 12.46
N GLY A 526 -0.12 -9.54 12.77
CA GLY A 526 0.86 -9.99 11.77
C GLY A 526 1.82 -8.91 11.28
N PHE A 527 1.76 -7.71 11.88
CA PHE A 527 2.66 -6.61 11.54
C PHE A 527 3.90 -6.62 12.42
N VAL A 528 5.06 -6.33 11.86
CA VAL A 528 6.27 -6.00 12.62
C VAL A 528 6.02 -4.71 13.40
N PRO A 529 6.10 -4.71 14.75
CA PRO A 529 5.95 -3.49 15.51
C PRO A 529 7.15 -2.57 15.30
N VAL A 530 6.91 -1.35 14.82
CA VAL A 530 7.94 -0.31 14.71
C VAL A 530 7.61 0.80 15.70
N MET A 531 8.36 0.90 16.79
CA MET A 531 7.99 1.72 17.94
C MET A 531 8.86 2.98 18.06
N ALA A 532 8.27 4.16 17.86
CA ALA A 532 8.92 5.44 18.18
C ALA A 532 8.73 5.78 19.66
N THR A 533 9.64 5.26 20.49
CA THR A 533 9.55 5.34 21.95
C THR A 533 10.91 5.28 22.62
N ARG A 534 11.08 5.96 23.75
CA ARG A 534 12.32 5.87 24.56
C ARG A 534 12.39 4.63 25.45
N PHE A 535 11.28 3.90 25.59
CA PHE A 535 11.19 2.77 26.52
C PHE A 535 11.68 1.48 25.85
N PRO A 536 12.43 0.63 26.58
CA PRO A 536 12.76 -0.70 26.11
C PRO A 536 11.52 -1.62 26.09
N LEU A 537 11.59 -2.73 25.35
CA LEU A 537 10.65 -3.85 25.50
C LEU A 537 11.11 -4.75 26.64
N GLY A 538 10.17 -5.17 27.48
CA GLY A 538 10.44 -6.12 28.56
C GLY A 538 10.44 -7.57 28.07
N ASP A 539 9.61 -7.86 27.07
CA ASP A 539 9.50 -9.15 26.40
C ASP A 539 9.44 -8.93 24.88
N PRO A 540 10.58 -8.85 24.18
CA PRO A 540 10.56 -8.69 22.74
C PRO A 540 10.08 -9.92 21.98
N ALA A 541 10.03 -11.11 22.61
CA ALA A 541 9.56 -12.32 21.97
C ALA A 541 8.03 -12.26 21.76
N SER A 542 7.27 -11.76 22.73
CA SER A 542 5.81 -11.55 22.59
C SER A 542 5.45 -10.53 21.51
N ALA A 543 6.38 -9.62 21.17
CA ALA A 543 6.23 -8.62 20.12
C ALA A 543 6.72 -9.10 18.73
N THR A 544 6.83 -10.42 18.54
CA THR A 544 7.14 -11.03 17.24
C THR A 544 5.88 -11.13 16.39
N ALA A 545 5.91 -10.56 15.18
CA ALA A 545 4.77 -10.52 14.27
C ALA A 545 4.24 -11.94 13.97
N ALA A 546 2.96 -12.16 14.27
CA ALA A 546 2.27 -13.43 14.04
C ALA A 546 2.21 -13.80 12.55
N GLU A 547 2.12 -15.10 12.28
CA GLU A 547 1.89 -15.63 10.93
C GLU A 547 0.39 -15.63 10.63
N THR A 548 -0.21 -14.46 10.49
CA THR A 548 -1.68 -14.32 10.39
C THR A 548 -2.27 -15.06 9.19
N TRP A 549 -1.51 -15.31 8.13
CA TRP A 549 -1.95 -16.19 7.03
C TRP A 549 -2.29 -17.62 7.48
N ARG A 550 -1.77 -18.09 8.62
CA ARG A 550 -2.16 -19.38 9.22
C ARG A 550 -3.50 -19.33 9.96
N THR A 551 -4.05 -18.15 10.25
CA THR A 551 -5.31 -18.02 11.01
C THR A 551 -6.42 -17.34 10.20
N THR A 552 -6.07 -16.41 9.30
CA THR A 552 -7.04 -15.65 8.50
C THR A 552 -7.40 -16.34 7.20
N VAL A 553 -6.48 -17.09 6.59
CA VAL A 553 -6.75 -17.88 5.38
C VAL A 553 -7.35 -19.21 5.81
N PRO A 554 -8.52 -19.62 5.29
CA PRO A 554 -9.09 -20.94 5.56
C PRO A 554 -8.09 -22.05 5.27
N ALA A 555 -8.03 -23.07 6.13
CA ALA A 555 -7.05 -24.16 6.00
C ALA A 555 -7.02 -24.81 4.60
N SER A 556 -8.17 -24.98 3.96
CA SER A 556 -8.30 -25.53 2.60
C SER A 556 -7.72 -24.64 1.50
N LEU A 557 -7.45 -23.36 1.79
CA LEU A 557 -6.90 -22.38 0.85
C LEU A 557 -5.44 -22.05 1.13
N ARG A 558 -4.84 -22.58 2.20
CA ARG A 558 -3.42 -22.35 2.48
C ARG A 558 -2.58 -23.12 1.47
N PRO A 559 -1.45 -22.57 0.98
CA PRO A 559 -0.49 -23.39 0.25
C PRO A 559 -0.05 -24.54 1.16
N ALA A 560 0.32 -25.68 0.57
CA ALA A 560 1.01 -26.72 1.33
C ALA A 560 2.25 -26.09 2.00
N ASP A 561 2.47 -26.38 3.28
CA ASP A 561 3.69 -25.95 3.95
C ASP A 561 4.89 -26.50 3.13
N PRO A 562 5.81 -25.63 2.68
CA PRO A 562 6.89 -26.01 1.77
C PRO A 562 7.86 -27.03 2.39
#